data_AF-A0A846BTV4-F1
#
_entry.id   AF-A0A846BTV4-F1
#
_cell.length_a   1.000
_cell.length_b   1.000
_cell.length_c   1.000
_cell.angle_alpha   90.00
_cell.angle_beta   90.00
_cell.angle_gamma   90.00
#
_symmetry.space_group_name_H-M   'P 1'
#
loop_
_entity.id
_entity.type
_entity.pdbx_description
1 polymer ?
#
loop_
_entity_poly.entity_id
_entity_poly.type
_entity_poly.pdbx_seq_one_letter_code
_entity_poly.pdbx_strand_id
1 'polypeptide(L)'
;LGIQVWQPDNPWIGEINQRLRQQGLVGYVLRRPVVEVRRRLQLPMHFQIYPISDDYSIHEATAPYAIAFSQSALLLDTLAYRLKSEGGESWIV
;
A
#
# COMPACT_ATOMS: atom_id res chain seq x y z
N LEU A 1 -15.21 2.04 4.31
CA LEU A 1 -13.86 1.54 4.63
C LEU A 1 -12.96 1.92 3.47
N GLY A 2 -11.83 2.59 3.73
CA GLY A 2 -10.96 3.18 2.71
C GLY A 2 -9.62 3.56 3.34
N ILE A 3 -8.64 3.93 2.51
CA ILE A 3 -7.27 4.21 2.95
C ILE A 3 -7.24 5.49 3.78
N GLN A 4 -6.51 5.45 4.90
CA GLN A 4 -6.32 6.58 5.79
C GLN A 4 -4.86 6.65 6.20
N VAL A 5 -4.40 7.88 6.44
CA VAL A 5 -3.13 8.13 7.10
C VAL A 5 -3.36 8.01 8.59
N TRP A 6 -2.59 7.14 9.23
CA TRP A 6 -2.47 7.08 10.67
C TRP A 6 -1.22 7.86 11.09
N GLN A 7 -1.44 8.92 11.86
CA GLN A 7 -0.35 9.71 12.43
C GLN A 7 -0.79 10.16 13.83
N PRO A 8 -0.28 9.54 14.91
CA PRO A 8 -0.55 10.00 16.25
C PRO A 8 -0.04 11.45 16.42
N ASP A 9 -0.71 12.20 17.28
CA ASP A 9 -0.36 13.58 17.64
C ASP A 9 -0.42 14.62 16.50
N ASN A 10 -1.06 14.29 15.37
CA ASN A 10 -1.32 15.25 14.29
C ASN A 10 -2.78 15.76 14.32
N PRO A 11 -3.05 17.01 14.72
CA PRO A 11 -4.41 17.55 14.81
C PRO A 11 -5.08 17.73 13.44
N TRP A 12 -4.33 17.77 12.35
CA TRP A 12 -4.84 17.95 10.99
C TRP A 12 -5.13 16.63 10.27
N ILE A 13 -4.88 15.49 10.91
CA ILE A 13 -5.01 14.17 10.26
C ILE A 13 -6.42 13.89 9.76
N GLY A 14 -7.44 14.39 10.48
CA GLY A 14 -8.84 14.26 10.08
C GLY A 14 -9.14 14.96 8.74
N GLU A 15 -8.63 16.17 8.54
CA GLU A 15 -8.84 16.94 7.32
C GLU A 15 -8.06 16.33 6.13
N ILE A 16 -6.85 15.83 6.38
CA ILE A 16 -6.08 15.09 5.38
C ILE A 16 -6.85 13.85 4.92
N ASN A 17 -7.36 13.04 5.87
CA ASN A 17 -8.14 11.85 5.55
C ASN A 17 -9.45 12.17 4.84
N GLN A 18 -10.09 13.30 5.18
CA GLN A 18 -11.29 13.77 4.48
C GLN A 18 -10.98 14.11 3.02
N ARG A 19 -9.89 14.83 2.75
CA ARG A 19 -9.48 15.16 1.38
C ARG A 19 -9.07 13.92 0.59
N LEU A 20 -8.32 13.00 1.20
CA LEU A 20 -7.91 11.75 0.54
C LEU A 20 -9.11 10.91 0.09
N ARG A 21 -10.17 10.84 0.91
CA ARG A 21 -11.41 10.15 0.55
C ARG A 21 -12.14 10.76 -0.66
N GLN A 22 -11.87 12.01 -1.01
CA GLN A 22 -12.49 12.69 -2.14
C GLN A 22 -11.68 12.54 -3.44
N GLN A 23 -10.39 12.17 -3.36
CA GLN A 23 -9.48 12.28 -4.50
C GLN A 23 -9.38 11.07 -5.44
N GLY A 24 -10.16 10.00 -5.24
CA GLY A 24 -10.17 8.84 -6.16
C GLY A 24 -8.76 8.26 -6.35
N LEU A 25 -8.32 7.44 -5.40
CA LEU A 25 -6.98 6.87 -5.38
C LEU A 25 -6.97 5.48 -6.01
N VAL A 26 -6.11 5.31 -7.03
CA VAL A 26 -5.77 3.99 -7.55
C VAL A 26 -4.66 3.39 -6.69
N GLY A 27 -4.91 2.22 -6.12
CA GLY A 27 -3.98 1.50 -5.27
C GLY A 27 -3.89 0.01 -5.61
N TYR A 28 -2.75 -0.61 -5.32
CA TYR A 28 -2.57 -2.06 -5.42
C TYR A 28 -1.95 -2.59 -4.15
N VAL A 29 -2.65 -3.51 -3.48
CA VAL A 29 -2.29 -4.05 -2.16
C VAL A 29 -1.74 -5.47 -2.32
N LEU A 30 -0.60 -5.73 -1.69
CA LEU A 30 0.01 -7.05 -1.59
C LEU A 30 0.03 -7.50 -0.14
N ARG A 31 -0.35 -8.76 0.10
CA ARG A 31 -0.27 -9.43 1.42
C ARG A 31 1.14 -9.90 1.75
N ARG A 32 2.13 -9.03 1.52
CA ARG A 32 3.54 -9.28 1.79
C ARG A 32 4.22 -7.97 2.21
N PRO A 33 5.21 -8.02 3.13
CA PRO A 33 5.98 -6.84 3.50
C PRO A 33 6.74 -6.25 2.31
N VAL A 34 6.95 -4.93 2.34
CA VAL A 34 7.65 -4.18 1.27
C VAL A 34 9.01 -4.77 0.91
N VAL A 35 9.79 -5.19 1.90
CA VAL A 35 11.13 -5.77 1.71
C VAL A 35 11.05 -7.04 0.85
N GLU A 36 10.07 -7.89 1.12
CA GLU A 36 9.86 -9.12 0.38
C GLU A 36 9.42 -8.84 -1.06
N VAL A 37 8.46 -7.92 -1.23
CA VAL A 37 7.96 -7.52 -2.55
C VAL A 37 9.09 -6.96 -3.41
N ARG A 38 9.90 -6.05 -2.86
CA ARG A 38 11.06 -5.47 -3.58
C ARG A 38 12.05 -6.54 -4.01
N ARG A 39 12.38 -7.49 -3.11
CA ARG A 39 13.34 -8.56 -3.41
C ARG A 39 12.81 -9.52 -4.48
N ARG A 40 11.57 -9.97 -4.37
CA ARG A 40 10.98 -10.96 -5.28
C ARG A 40 10.71 -10.38 -6.67
N LEU A 41 10.21 -9.15 -6.74
CA LEU A 41 9.90 -8.47 -7.99
C LEU A 41 11.10 -7.69 -8.57
N GLN A 42 12.24 -7.70 -7.89
CA GLN A 42 13.47 -6.99 -8.29
C GLN A 42 13.21 -5.50 -8.54
N LEU A 43 12.40 -4.89 -7.66
CA LEU A 43 11.99 -3.50 -7.81
C LEU A 43 13.17 -2.57 -7.52
N PRO A 44 13.30 -1.45 -8.26
CA PRO A 44 14.27 -0.42 -7.95
C PRO A 44 14.13 0.13 -6.53
N MET A 45 15.22 0.62 -5.96
CA MET A 45 15.24 1.22 -4.62
C MET A 45 14.21 2.37 -4.48
N HIS A 46 14.06 3.18 -5.53
CA HIS A 46 13.15 4.33 -5.56
C HIS A 46 11.72 3.99 -6.02
N PHE A 47 11.39 2.71 -6.21
CA PHE A 47 10.02 2.32 -6.55
C PHE A 47 9.04 2.74 -5.45
N GLN A 48 7.94 3.41 -5.81
CA GLN A 48 6.96 3.93 -4.86
C GLN A 48 6.04 2.82 -4.36
N ILE A 49 6.49 2.13 -3.32
CA ILE A 49 5.75 1.12 -2.59
C ILE A 49 5.95 1.35 -1.09
N TYR A 50 4.84 1.31 -0.35
CA TYR A 50 4.76 1.75 1.03
C TYR A 50 4.21 0.62 1.91
N PRO A 51 4.66 0.52 3.16
CA PRO A 51 4.07 -0.41 4.12
C PRO A 51 2.65 0.04 4.50
N ILE A 52 1.72 -0.90 4.67
CA ILE A 52 0.41 -0.63 5.29
C ILE A 52 0.08 -1.69 6.33
N SER A 53 -0.65 -1.28 7.36
CA SER A 53 -1.21 -2.15 8.38
C SER A 53 -2.73 -2.09 8.33
N ASP A 54 -3.36 -3.19 8.71
CA ASP A 54 -4.79 -3.20 9.07
C ASP A 54 -4.98 -2.75 10.52
N ASP A 55 -6.24 -2.63 10.96
CA ASP A 55 -6.58 -2.16 12.31
C ASP A 55 -6.00 -3.05 13.44
N TYR A 56 -5.62 -4.29 13.14
CA TYR A 56 -5.06 -5.24 14.11
C TYR A 56 -3.53 -5.21 14.15
N SER A 57 -2.89 -4.73 13.08
CA SER A 57 -1.43 -4.74 12.88
C SER A 57 -0.79 -3.35 12.96
N ILE A 58 -1.52 -2.31 13.37
CA ILE A 58 -0.99 -0.94 13.52
C ILE A 58 0.18 -0.87 14.52
N HIS A 59 0.17 -1.74 15.53
CA HIS A 59 1.21 -1.80 16.57
C HIS A 59 2.33 -2.80 16.29
N GLU A 60 2.29 -3.51 15.15
CA GLU A 60 3.34 -4.46 14.78
C GLU A 60 4.59 -3.75 14.28
N ALA A 61 5.76 -4.31 14.61
CA ALA A 61 7.04 -3.74 14.20
C ALA A 61 7.28 -3.80 12.68
N THR A 62 6.58 -4.69 11.98
CA THR A 62 6.66 -4.83 10.51
C THR A 62 5.26 -4.88 9.95
N ALA A 63 4.95 -3.92 9.08
CA ALA A 63 3.68 -3.89 8.37
C ALA A 63 3.52 -5.16 7.49
N PRO A 64 2.46 -5.95 7.68
CA PRO A 64 2.28 -7.22 6.98
C PRO A 64 1.93 -7.03 5.50
N TYR A 65 1.46 -5.85 5.09
CA TYR A 65 1.04 -5.55 3.73
C TYR A 65 1.88 -4.45 3.10
N ALA A 66 1.85 -4.40 1.77
CA ALA A 66 2.44 -3.34 0.98
C ALA A 66 1.41 -2.75 0.02
N ILE A 67 1.50 -1.44 -0.21
CA ILE A 67 0.66 -0.73 -1.17
C ILE A 67 1.51 0.09 -2.14
N ALA A 68 1.09 0.16 -3.40
CA ALA A 68 1.56 1.16 -4.34
C ALA A 68 0.37 2.00 -4.83
N PHE A 69 0.63 3.22 -5.30
CA PHE A 69 -0.38 4.14 -5.80
C PHE A 69 -0.15 4.50 -7.27
N SER A 70 -1.23 4.93 -7.94
CA SER A 70 -1.18 5.55 -9.27
C SER A 70 -0.41 4.69 -10.29
N GLN A 71 0.59 5.25 -10.98
CA GLN A 71 1.39 4.53 -11.97
C GLN A 71 2.16 3.35 -11.36
N SER A 72 2.62 3.47 -10.12
CA SER A 72 3.31 2.37 -9.44
C SER A 72 2.36 1.23 -9.10
N ALA A 73 1.09 1.53 -8.79
CA ALA A 73 0.06 0.49 -8.61
C ALA A 73 -0.15 -0.31 -9.90
N LEU A 74 -0.28 0.38 -11.04
CA LEU A 74 -0.47 -0.27 -12.34
C LEU A 74 0.74 -1.12 -12.73
N LEU A 75 1.96 -0.62 -12.51
CA LEU A 75 3.15 -1.44 -12.76
C LEU A 75 3.21 -2.65 -11.84
N LEU A 76 2.87 -2.47 -10.56
CA LEU A 76 2.89 -3.54 -9.58
C LEU A 76 1.88 -4.65 -9.91
N ASP A 77 0.69 -4.29 -10.39
CA ASP A 77 -0.32 -5.23 -10.90
C ASP A 77 0.25 -6.11 -12.03
N THR A 78 0.90 -5.51 -13.04
CA THR A 78 1.52 -6.27 -14.14
C THR A 78 2.65 -7.18 -13.67
N LEU A 79 3.41 -6.77 -12.66
CA LEU A 79 4.53 -7.54 -12.11
C LEU A 79 4.05 -8.63 -11.14
N ALA A 80 2.91 -8.44 -10.49
CA ALA A 80 2.37 -9.37 -9.50
C ALA A 80 2.06 -10.75 -10.10
N TYR A 81 1.80 -10.85 -11.41
CA TYR A 81 1.70 -12.13 -12.11
C TYR A 81 2.95 -13.02 -11.94
N ARG A 82 4.13 -12.43 -11.72
CA ARG A 82 5.38 -13.17 -11.47
C ARG A 82 5.48 -13.77 -10.07
N LEU A 83 4.65 -13.33 -9.11
CA LEU A 83 4.66 -13.83 -7.73
C LEU A 83 4.05 -15.24 -7.59
N LYS A 84 3.59 -15.89 -8.68
CA LYS A 84 3.11 -17.27 -8.76
C LYS A 84 2.34 -17.73 -7.50
N SER A 85 1.02 -17.52 -7.53
CA SER A 85 -0.05 -18.13 -6.68
C SER A 85 -0.61 -17.38 -5.47
N GLU A 86 -0.09 -16.22 -5.07
CA GLU A 86 -0.76 -15.37 -4.07
C GLU A 86 -0.88 -13.94 -4.62
N GLY A 87 -1.91 -13.74 -5.43
CA GLY A 87 -2.21 -12.47 -6.08
C GLY A 87 -2.42 -11.35 -5.06
N GLY A 88 -1.97 -10.15 -5.43
CA GLY A 88 -2.38 -8.93 -4.75
C GLY A 88 -3.83 -8.60 -5.09
N GLU A 89 -4.41 -7.70 -4.32
CA GLU A 89 -5.73 -7.15 -4.61
C GLU A 89 -5.53 -5.77 -5.24
N SER A 90 -6.19 -5.53 -6.38
CA SER A 90 -6.25 -4.21 -7.01
C SER A 90 -7.44 -3.44 -6.45
N TRP A 91 -7.19 -2.22 -5.97
CA TRP A 91 -8.19 -1.38 -5.32
C TRP A 91 -8.27 -0.05 -6.07
N ILE A 92 -9.47 0.31 -6.53
CA ILE A 92 -9.77 1.67 -6.98
C ILE A 92 -10.70 2.24 -5.92
N VAL A 93 -10.22 3.21 -5.13
CA VAL A 93 -10.92 3.73 -3.95
C VAL A 93 -11.28 5.20 -4.14
#